data_AF-X1D5V0-F1
#
_entry.id   AF-X1D5V0-F1
#
_cell.length_a   1.000
_cell.length_b   1.000
_cell.length_c   1.000
_cell.angle_alpha   90.00
_cell.angle_beta   90.00
_cell.angle_gamma   90.00
#
_symmetry.space_group_name_H-M   'P 1'
#
loop_
_entity.id
_entity.type
_entity.pdbx_description
1 polymer ?
#
loop_
_entity_poly.entity_id
_entity_poly.type
_entity_poly.pdbx_seq_one_letter_code
_entity_poly.pdbx_strand_id
1 'polypeptide(L)'
;MWTGQHTPFTQMIDNTNLAWIEDMRADPESLPTIGHMLRDLGYYTAYKGKWHESEFPAGDSTDAMEPFGFSDFQEWGDAYGAPLDGLNKDPLTAAEAVGWLQDRAPNISDSQPWFLAVNFINPHDIMYFDTDDEEMVQVRGMFPIFGAPDTPLYRQQWPTTLPASFFDDLSGQPQAVRNYKVSGDGMYGRIPMDRRDMWHNHVNYYINCMIDVDQHIGSVLDALEESGRDANTIIIFTSDHCICSNPSWFIWVNDNQRHIYRFLEGH
;
A
#
# COMPACT_ATOMS: atom_id res chain seq x y z
N MET A 1 -0.77 -6.28 10.94
CA MET A 1 -0.39 -5.00 11.62
C MET A 1 -1.42 -4.58 12.66
N TRP A 2 -2.71 -4.56 12.29
CA TRP A 2 -3.81 -4.02 13.09
C TRP A 2 -4.03 -4.64 14.47
N THR A 3 -3.63 -5.89 14.69
CA THR A 3 -3.87 -6.65 15.94
C THR A 3 -2.65 -6.66 16.88
N GLY A 4 -1.47 -6.24 16.41
CA GLY A 4 -0.21 -6.41 17.15
C GLY A 4 0.22 -7.87 17.36
N GLN A 5 -0.40 -8.84 16.68
CA GLN A 5 -0.13 -10.27 16.82
C GLN A 5 0.62 -10.86 15.62
N HIS A 6 1.31 -11.98 15.84
CA HIS A 6 1.98 -12.75 14.78
C HIS A 6 1.02 -13.78 14.14
N THR A 7 1.38 -14.26 12.94
CA THR A 7 0.57 -15.19 12.13
C THR A 7 0.12 -16.48 12.82
N PRO A 8 0.83 -17.07 13.81
CA PRO A 8 0.31 -18.22 14.56
C PRO A 8 -0.93 -17.90 15.41
N PHE A 9 -1.13 -16.62 15.78
CA PHE A 9 -2.29 -16.16 16.55
C PHE A 9 -3.39 -15.64 15.65
N THR A 10 -3.03 -14.85 14.62
CA THR A 10 -4.02 -14.30 13.67
C THR A 10 -4.56 -15.36 12.71
N GLN A 11 -3.79 -16.43 12.48
CA GLN A 11 -4.02 -17.46 11.46
C GLN A 11 -3.93 -16.95 10.01
N MET A 12 -3.67 -15.65 9.81
CA MET A 12 -3.42 -15.03 8.51
C MET A 12 -2.00 -15.36 8.04
N ILE A 13 -1.89 -16.39 7.20
CA ILE A 13 -0.61 -16.87 6.65
C ILE A 13 -0.47 -16.62 5.14
N ASP A 14 -1.52 -16.13 4.49
CA ASP A 14 -1.57 -15.85 3.05
C ASP A 14 -2.65 -14.80 2.76
N ASN A 15 -2.74 -14.33 1.51
CA ASN A 15 -3.73 -13.33 1.09
C ASN A 15 -5.15 -13.94 1.03
N THR A 16 -6.16 -13.20 1.48
CA THR A 16 -7.56 -13.68 1.62
C THR A 16 -8.20 -14.19 0.32
N ASN A 17 -7.71 -13.78 -0.84
CA ASN A 17 -8.23 -14.21 -2.15
C ASN A 17 -7.80 -15.64 -2.55
N LEU A 18 -7.21 -16.41 -1.64
CA LEU A 18 -6.75 -17.78 -1.89
C LEU A 18 -7.65 -18.79 -1.18
N ALA A 19 -7.99 -19.87 -1.89
CA ALA A 19 -9.00 -20.84 -1.44
C ALA A 19 -8.67 -21.60 -0.13
N TRP A 20 -7.47 -21.44 0.42
CA TRP A 20 -6.99 -22.15 1.62
C TRP A 20 -6.85 -21.27 2.85
N ILE A 21 -7.10 -19.96 2.76
CA ILE A 21 -7.07 -19.04 3.89
C ILE A 21 -8.49 -18.56 4.20
N GLU A 22 -8.78 -18.34 5.48
CA GLU A 22 -10.01 -17.69 5.92
C GLU A 22 -9.77 -16.18 6.10
N ASP A 23 -10.84 -15.39 6.10
CA ASP A 23 -10.78 -13.98 6.46
C ASP A 23 -10.24 -13.79 7.89
N MET A 24 -9.59 -12.64 8.12
CA MET A 24 -9.25 -12.22 9.46
C MET A 24 -10.53 -12.11 10.29
N ARG A 25 -10.56 -12.82 11.41
CA ARG A 25 -11.74 -12.88 12.27
C ARG A 25 -12.03 -11.52 12.88
N ALA A 26 -13.23 -11.01 12.65
CA ALA A 26 -13.80 -9.89 13.37
C ALA A 26 -14.25 -10.33 14.77
N ASP A 27 -13.28 -10.58 15.65
CA ASP A 27 -13.50 -11.01 17.03
C ASP A 27 -12.80 -10.04 17.99
N PRO A 28 -13.49 -9.01 18.50
CA PRO A 28 -12.88 -8.05 19.41
C PRO A 28 -12.46 -8.64 20.77
N GLU A 29 -13.02 -9.78 21.19
CA GLU A 29 -12.67 -10.39 22.47
C GLU A 29 -11.34 -11.16 22.38
N SER A 30 -11.14 -11.92 21.31
CA SER A 30 -9.95 -12.77 21.14
C SER A 30 -8.87 -12.17 20.26
N LEU A 31 -9.22 -11.26 19.35
CA LEU A 31 -8.32 -10.65 18.38
C LEU A 31 -8.66 -9.15 18.17
N PRO A 32 -8.61 -8.31 19.23
CA PRO A 32 -8.86 -6.88 19.08
C PRO A 32 -7.85 -6.23 18.15
N THR A 33 -8.35 -5.33 17.31
CA THR A 33 -7.55 -4.42 16.49
C THR A 33 -7.24 -3.14 17.27
N ILE A 34 -6.30 -2.34 16.77
CA ILE A 34 -6.05 -0.99 17.28
C ILE A 34 -7.31 -0.10 17.22
N GLY A 35 -8.20 -0.33 16.25
CA GLY A 35 -9.48 0.37 16.15
C GLY A 35 -10.36 0.12 17.37
N HIS A 36 -10.49 -1.14 17.78
CA HIS A 36 -11.20 -1.50 19.02
C HIS A 36 -10.55 -0.87 20.25
N MET A 37 -9.23 -1.01 20.39
CA MET A 37 -8.48 -0.48 21.53
C MET A 37 -8.60 1.04 21.66
N LEU A 38 -8.62 1.76 20.54
CA LEU A 38 -8.78 3.21 20.51
C LEU A 38 -10.22 3.63 20.83
N ARG A 39 -11.22 2.91 20.32
CA ARG A 39 -12.63 3.14 20.68
C ARG A 39 -12.88 2.95 22.17
N ASP A 40 -12.28 1.95 22.81
CA ASP A 40 -12.35 1.74 24.27
C ASP A 40 -11.78 2.92 25.06
N LEU A 41 -10.84 3.67 24.48
CA LEU A 41 -10.27 4.91 25.02
C LEU A 41 -11.07 6.16 24.62
N GLY A 42 -12.19 6.01 23.92
CA GLY A 42 -13.08 7.08 23.51
C GLY A 42 -12.77 7.70 22.15
N TYR A 43 -11.79 7.18 21.39
CA TYR A 43 -11.48 7.71 20.06
C TYR A 43 -12.61 7.41 19.07
N TYR A 44 -12.85 8.37 18.18
CA TYR A 44 -13.54 8.10 16.93
C TYR A 44 -12.54 7.54 15.91
N THR A 45 -12.75 6.34 15.40
CA THR A 45 -11.80 5.66 14.50
C THR A 45 -12.39 5.58 13.10
N ALA A 46 -11.66 6.05 12.09
CA ALA A 46 -12.06 6.04 10.69
C ALA A 46 -11.02 5.34 9.81
N TYR A 47 -11.45 4.75 8.68
CA TYR A 47 -10.58 3.99 7.79
C TYR A 47 -10.85 4.32 6.32
N LYS A 48 -9.79 4.62 5.56
CA LYS A 48 -9.81 4.85 4.11
C LYS A 48 -8.72 4.03 3.42
N GLY A 49 -9.04 3.56 2.21
CA GLY A 49 -8.16 2.82 1.34
C GLY A 49 -8.16 1.30 1.56
N LYS A 50 -7.04 0.66 1.23
CA LYS A 50 -6.86 -0.80 1.24
C LYS A 50 -7.01 -1.40 2.64
N TRP A 51 -7.80 -2.47 2.75
CA TRP A 51 -7.87 -3.36 3.91
C TRP A 51 -7.16 -4.69 3.64
N HIS A 52 -7.66 -5.48 2.69
CA HIS A 52 -7.13 -6.75 2.21
C HIS A 52 -6.93 -7.86 3.26
N GLU A 53 -7.65 -7.80 4.38
CA GLU A 53 -7.62 -8.84 5.42
C GLU A 53 -8.95 -9.59 5.55
N SER A 54 -9.97 -9.23 4.76
CA SER A 54 -11.29 -9.90 4.75
C SER A 54 -12.04 -9.62 3.46
N GLU A 55 -12.93 -10.52 3.04
CA GLU A 55 -13.89 -10.25 1.97
C GLU A 55 -15.12 -9.48 2.49
N PHE A 56 -15.58 -8.50 1.73
CA PHE A 56 -16.77 -7.72 2.06
C PHE A 56 -17.94 -8.06 1.12
N PRO A 57 -19.18 -8.05 1.61
CA PRO A 57 -20.35 -8.28 0.77
C PRO A 57 -20.46 -7.20 -0.31
N ALA A 58 -20.99 -7.58 -1.48
CA ALA A 58 -21.27 -6.64 -2.55
C ALA A 58 -22.34 -5.62 -2.12
N GLY A 59 -22.08 -4.34 -2.35
CA GLY A 59 -22.98 -3.24 -1.98
C GLY A 59 -22.23 -2.11 -1.31
N ASP A 60 -22.97 -1.29 -0.56
CA ASP A 60 -22.40 -0.21 0.25
C ASP A 60 -21.56 -0.81 1.38
N SER A 61 -20.26 -0.52 1.36
CA SER A 61 -19.30 -0.99 2.35
C SER A 61 -19.01 0.02 3.46
N THR A 62 -19.73 1.13 3.57
CA THR A 62 -19.45 2.21 4.54
C THR A 62 -19.30 1.71 5.98
N ASP A 63 -20.14 0.76 6.39
CA ASP A 63 -20.13 0.16 7.74
C ASP A 63 -19.39 -1.19 7.80
N ALA A 64 -18.77 -1.64 6.70
CA ALA A 64 -18.16 -2.98 6.62
C ALA A 64 -16.97 -3.16 7.58
N MET A 65 -16.35 -2.05 7.99
CA MET A 65 -15.22 -2.03 8.91
C MET A 65 -15.61 -1.90 10.38
N GLU A 66 -16.89 -1.73 10.70
CA GLU A 66 -17.38 -1.63 12.08
C GLU A 66 -16.99 -2.83 12.96
N PRO A 67 -17.09 -4.09 12.47
CA PRO A 67 -16.65 -5.27 13.23
C PRO A 67 -15.14 -5.30 13.55
N PHE A 68 -14.34 -4.46 12.89
CA PHE A 68 -12.91 -4.31 13.14
C PHE A 68 -12.57 -3.03 13.89
N GLY A 69 -13.56 -2.31 14.39
CA GLY A 69 -13.34 -1.11 15.18
C GLY A 69 -13.01 0.13 14.35
N PHE A 70 -13.45 0.23 13.09
CA PHE A 70 -13.31 1.44 12.28
C PHE A 70 -14.61 1.84 11.58
N SER A 71 -14.93 3.12 11.62
CA SER A 71 -16.09 3.75 10.98
C SER A 71 -15.72 4.37 9.63
N ASP A 72 -16.73 4.87 8.93
CA ASP A 72 -16.60 5.69 7.72
C ASP A 72 -15.70 5.04 6.65
N PHE A 73 -15.87 3.74 6.40
CA PHE A 73 -15.18 3.11 5.29
C PHE A 73 -15.69 3.69 3.96
N GLN A 74 -14.95 3.45 2.87
CA GLN A 74 -15.43 3.85 1.55
C GLN A 74 -16.65 3.04 1.11
N GLU A 75 -17.49 3.62 0.24
CA GLU A 75 -18.65 2.93 -0.34
C GLU A 75 -18.25 1.94 -1.44
N TRP A 76 -17.13 2.19 -2.13
CA TRP A 76 -16.72 1.42 -3.32
C TRP A 76 -16.03 0.08 -3.03
N GLY A 77 -16.08 -0.39 -1.78
CA GLY A 77 -15.50 -1.65 -1.37
C GLY A 77 -14.01 -1.58 -1.06
N ASP A 78 -13.37 -2.74 -1.04
CA ASP A 78 -11.94 -2.85 -0.76
C ASP A 78 -11.09 -2.81 -2.03
N ALA A 79 -9.81 -2.52 -1.84
CA ALA A 79 -8.78 -2.63 -2.86
C ALA A 79 -7.70 -3.60 -2.39
N TYR A 80 -7.56 -4.73 -3.09
CA TYR A 80 -6.59 -5.75 -2.75
C TYR A 80 -5.31 -5.69 -3.62
N GLY A 81 -5.08 -4.58 -4.34
CA GLY A 81 -3.93 -4.42 -5.22
C GLY A 81 -4.07 -5.16 -6.54
N ALA A 82 -5.27 -5.12 -7.14
CA ALA A 82 -5.48 -5.58 -8.51
C ALA A 82 -4.69 -4.71 -9.52
N PRO A 83 -4.53 -5.12 -10.78
CA PRO A 83 -3.78 -4.32 -11.74
C PRO A 83 -4.34 -2.89 -11.90
N LEU A 84 -3.45 -1.90 -11.79
CA LEU A 84 -3.74 -0.46 -11.87
C LEU A 84 -4.64 0.05 -10.72
N ASP A 85 -4.79 -0.70 -9.64
CA ASP A 85 -5.56 -0.24 -8.48
C ASP A 85 -4.90 0.99 -7.85
N GLY A 86 -3.56 1.07 -7.81
CA GLY A 86 -2.86 2.26 -7.30
C GLY A 86 -3.22 3.50 -8.09
N LEU A 87 -3.06 3.45 -9.42
CA LEU A 87 -3.43 4.54 -10.31
C LEU A 87 -4.90 4.98 -10.16
N ASN A 88 -5.82 4.03 -10.01
CA ASN A 88 -7.25 4.33 -10.08
C ASN A 88 -7.88 4.64 -8.71
N LYS A 89 -7.37 4.05 -7.62
CA LYS A 89 -8.00 4.10 -6.29
C LYS A 89 -7.25 4.95 -5.27
N ASP A 90 -5.95 5.20 -5.45
CA ASP A 90 -5.24 6.15 -4.58
C ASP A 90 -5.79 7.59 -4.65
N PRO A 91 -6.18 8.12 -5.84
CA PRO A 91 -6.85 9.42 -5.92
C PRO A 91 -8.19 9.44 -5.15
N LEU A 92 -8.95 8.34 -5.17
CA LEU A 92 -10.21 8.22 -4.45
C LEU A 92 -9.98 8.16 -2.94
N THR A 93 -9.00 7.35 -2.52
CA THR A 93 -8.59 7.22 -1.11
C THR A 93 -8.14 8.57 -0.54
N ALA A 94 -7.33 9.32 -1.29
CA ALA A 94 -6.91 10.66 -0.91
C ALA A 94 -8.10 11.63 -0.82
N ALA A 95 -8.95 11.66 -1.85
CA ALA A 95 -10.12 12.54 -1.88
C ALA A 95 -11.08 12.28 -0.71
N GLU A 96 -11.33 11.02 -0.37
CA GLU A 96 -12.18 10.66 0.77
C GLU A 96 -11.52 10.99 2.12
N ALA A 97 -10.21 10.82 2.26
CA ALA A 97 -9.49 11.22 3.47
C ALA A 97 -9.51 12.76 3.65
N VAL A 98 -9.29 13.51 2.56
CA VAL A 98 -9.40 14.97 2.54
C VAL A 98 -10.81 15.41 2.91
N GLY A 99 -11.84 14.83 2.28
CA GLY A 99 -13.24 15.11 2.60
C GLY A 99 -13.57 14.76 4.05
N TRP A 100 -13.05 13.65 4.58
CA TRP A 100 -13.23 13.29 5.98
C TRP A 100 -12.62 14.34 6.93
N LEU A 101 -11.41 14.84 6.64
CA LEU A 101 -10.76 15.90 7.43
C LEU A 101 -11.50 17.23 7.36
N GLN A 102 -12.09 17.56 6.21
CA GLN A 102 -12.81 18.82 5.98
C GLN A 102 -14.24 18.81 6.53
N ASP A 103 -14.95 17.68 6.40
CA ASP A 103 -16.39 17.61 6.67
C ASP A 103 -16.72 16.79 7.91
N ARG A 104 -15.98 15.71 8.20
CA ARG A 104 -16.32 14.80 9.30
C ARG A 104 -15.58 15.15 10.58
N ALA A 105 -14.26 15.32 10.51
CA ALA A 105 -13.43 15.63 11.67
C ALA A 105 -13.90 16.86 12.46
N PRO A 106 -14.37 17.96 11.84
CA PRO A 106 -14.87 19.12 12.58
C PRO A 106 -16.20 18.90 13.30
N ASN A 107 -16.94 17.86 12.92
CA ASN A 107 -18.23 17.50 13.53
C ASN A 107 -18.08 16.45 14.65
N ILE A 108 -16.87 15.92 14.86
CA ILE A 108 -16.54 15.15 16.05
C ILE A 108 -16.42 16.13 17.23
N SER A 109 -16.94 15.77 18.40
CA SER A 109 -16.89 16.64 19.58
C SER A 109 -15.45 17.05 19.90
N ASP A 110 -15.23 18.32 20.27
CA ASP A 110 -13.89 18.82 20.64
C ASP A 110 -13.22 18.03 21.79
N SER A 111 -14.01 17.33 22.62
CA SER A 111 -13.50 16.48 23.70
C SER A 111 -13.23 15.04 23.28
N GLN A 112 -13.59 14.67 22.05
CA GLN A 112 -13.41 13.33 21.51
C GLN A 112 -12.25 13.32 20.50
N PRO A 113 -11.13 12.62 20.79
CA PRO A 113 -10.05 12.49 19.83
C PRO A 113 -10.44 11.55 18.68
N TRP A 114 -9.73 11.63 17.57
CA TRP A 114 -9.96 10.74 16.43
C TRP A 114 -8.68 10.06 15.95
N PHE A 115 -8.86 8.95 15.24
CA PHE A 115 -7.83 8.21 14.53
C PHE A 115 -8.32 7.96 13.11
N LEU A 116 -7.54 8.39 12.12
CA LEU A 116 -7.83 8.18 10.70
C LEU A 116 -6.72 7.33 10.10
N ALA A 117 -7.06 6.13 9.64
CA ALA A 117 -6.18 5.31 8.82
C ALA A 117 -6.40 5.62 7.33
N VAL A 118 -5.32 5.90 6.60
CA VAL A 118 -5.35 6.16 5.14
C VAL A 118 -4.34 5.24 4.48
N ASN A 119 -4.83 4.28 3.68
CA ASN A 119 -4.05 3.15 3.21
C ASN A 119 -4.00 3.12 1.68
N PHE A 120 -2.93 3.68 1.13
CA PHE A 120 -2.67 3.70 -0.31
C PHE A 120 -2.17 2.35 -0.84
N ILE A 121 -2.25 2.18 -2.15
CA ILE A 121 -1.94 0.94 -2.86
C ILE A 121 -0.62 1.06 -3.60
N ASN A 122 -0.36 2.20 -4.27
CA ASN A 122 0.95 2.41 -4.86
C ASN A 122 2.04 2.37 -3.78
N PRO A 123 3.20 1.74 -4.08
CA PRO A 123 3.70 1.40 -5.41
C PRO A 123 3.39 -0.02 -5.92
N HIS A 124 2.36 -0.71 -5.40
CA HIS A 124 2.06 -2.11 -5.74
C HIS A 124 1.82 -2.36 -7.24
N ASP A 125 1.39 -1.36 -8.02
CA ASP A 125 1.15 -1.50 -9.46
C ASP A 125 2.38 -1.94 -10.26
N ILE A 126 3.59 -1.76 -9.71
CA ILE A 126 4.86 -2.26 -10.28
C ILE A 126 4.83 -3.75 -10.62
N MET A 127 4.06 -4.55 -9.88
CA MET A 127 3.95 -5.99 -10.09
C MET A 127 3.36 -6.35 -11.46
N TYR A 128 2.60 -5.44 -12.06
CA TYR A 128 1.92 -5.64 -13.33
C TYR A 128 2.53 -4.82 -14.47
N PHE A 129 3.72 -4.25 -14.27
CA PHE A 129 4.34 -3.41 -15.29
C PHE A 129 4.98 -4.24 -16.42
N ASP A 130 4.60 -3.91 -17.65
CA ASP A 130 5.24 -4.38 -18.87
C ASP A 130 6.51 -3.55 -19.15
N THR A 131 7.66 -4.20 -19.03
CA THR A 131 8.96 -3.52 -19.04
C THR A 131 9.54 -3.26 -20.44
N ASP A 132 8.96 -3.87 -21.47
CA ASP A 132 9.44 -3.76 -22.85
C ASP A 132 8.37 -3.41 -23.89
N ASP A 133 7.07 -3.50 -23.54
CA ASP A 133 5.88 -3.08 -24.31
C ASP A 133 5.77 -3.73 -25.71
N GLU A 134 6.67 -3.41 -26.62
CA GLU A 134 6.67 -3.84 -28.02
C GLU A 134 7.29 -5.23 -28.21
N GLU A 135 8.36 -5.58 -27.48
CA GLU A 135 9.14 -6.79 -27.75
C GLU A 135 8.51 -8.07 -27.18
N MET A 136 7.56 -7.95 -26.23
CA MET A 136 6.84 -9.07 -25.60
C MET A 136 7.77 -10.13 -24.97
N VAL A 137 8.95 -9.72 -24.52
CA VAL A 137 10.01 -10.54 -23.90
C VAL A 137 9.60 -10.99 -22.51
N GLN A 138 8.92 -10.13 -21.76
CA GLN A 138 8.23 -10.48 -20.52
C GLN A 138 6.98 -11.30 -20.87
N VAL A 139 7.18 -12.55 -21.32
CA VAL A 139 6.12 -13.47 -21.78
C VAL A 139 4.95 -13.40 -20.79
N ARG A 140 3.76 -13.04 -21.30
CA ARG A 140 2.56 -12.74 -20.49
C ARG A 140 2.36 -13.80 -19.42
N GLY A 141 2.65 -13.43 -18.17
CA GLY A 141 2.52 -14.29 -17.00
C GLY A 141 1.07 -14.71 -16.75
N MET A 142 0.85 -15.45 -15.68
CA MET A 142 -0.50 -15.82 -15.26
C MET A 142 -1.41 -14.59 -15.09
N PHE A 143 -0.86 -13.49 -14.57
CA PHE A 143 -1.56 -12.21 -14.47
C PHE A 143 -1.25 -11.31 -15.67
N PRO A 144 -2.24 -10.51 -16.12
CA PRO A 144 -2.01 -9.53 -17.16
C PRO A 144 -1.00 -8.47 -16.69
N ILE A 145 -0.10 -8.10 -17.60
CA ILE A 145 0.82 -6.97 -17.47
C ILE A 145 0.36 -5.82 -18.37
N PHE A 146 0.74 -4.60 -18.03
CA PHE A 146 0.28 -3.37 -18.64
C PHE A 146 1.45 -2.39 -18.81
N GLY A 147 1.43 -1.66 -19.92
CA GLY A 147 2.32 -0.51 -20.11
C GLY A 147 2.04 0.59 -19.08
N ALA A 148 3.02 1.48 -18.90
CA ALA A 148 2.86 2.60 -18.00
C ALA A 148 1.72 3.53 -18.45
N PRO A 149 0.99 4.17 -17.52
CA PRO A 149 -0.03 5.16 -17.86
C PRO A 149 0.54 6.28 -18.73
N ASP A 150 -0.21 6.71 -19.76
CA ASP A 150 0.22 7.77 -20.66
C ASP A 150 0.00 9.18 -20.06
N THR A 151 0.68 9.46 -18.94
CA THR A 151 0.59 10.74 -18.22
C THR A 151 1.96 11.41 -18.13
N PRO A 152 2.02 12.74 -17.91
CA PRO A 152 3.30 13.44 -17.77
C PRO A 152 4.20 12.89 -16.66
N LEU A 153 3.63 12.34 -15.58
CA LEU A 153 4.39 11.74 -14.49
C LEU A 153 5.07 10.44 -14.94
N TYR A 154 4.30 9.51 -15.48
CA TYR A 154 4.81 8.17 -15.83
C TYR A 154 5.69 8.17 -17.09
N ARG A 155 5.66 9.24 -17.90
CA ARG A 155 6.64 9.46 -18.99
C ARG A 155 8.00 9.95 -18.50
N GLN A 156 8.14 10.34 -17.23
CA GLN A 156 9.43 10.79 -16.68
C GLN A 156 10.39 9.62 -16.55
N GLN A 157 11.65 9.90 -16.87
CA GLN A 157 12.76 8.98 -16.76
C GLN A 157 13.81 9.59 -15.84
N TRP A 158 14.27 8.77 -14.91
CA TRP A 158 15.22 9.11 -13.86
C TRP A 158 16.54 8.38 -14.11
N PRO A 159 17.68 8.98 -13.76
CA PRO A 159 18.93 8.26 -13.68
C PRO A 159 18.82 7.16 -12.62
N THR A 160 18.86 5.90 -13.05
CA THR A 160 18.72 4.74 -12.15
C THR A 160 20.02 3.95 -12.10
N THR A 161 20.25 3.29 -10.95
CA THR A 161 21.33 2.32 -10.78
C THR A 161 20.76 1.00 -10.32
N LEU A 162 21.43 -0.08 -10.68
CA LEU A 162 21.07 -1.42 -10.25
C LEU A 162 21.92 -1.78 -9.02
N PRO A 163 21.33 -2.36 -7.95
CA PRO A 163 22.07 -2.69 -6.74
C PRO A 163 23.12 -3.76 -7.02
N ALA A 164 24.16 -3.83 -6.18
CA ALA A 164 25.23 -4.82 -6.35
C ALA A 164 24.71 -6.28 -6.33
N SER A 165 23.62 -6.53 -5.62
CA SER A 165 22.94 -7.83 -5.55
C SER A 165 22.18 -8.22 -6.82
N PHE A 166 22.05 -7.31 -7.81
CA PHE A 166 21.50 -7.61 -9.13
C PHE A 166 22.13 -8.86 -9.74
N PHE A 167 23.43 -9.01 -9.54
CA PHE A 167 24.26 -10.03 -10.18
C PHE A 167 24.28 -11.36 -9.41
N ASP A 168 23.51 -11.49 -8.32
CA ASP A 168 23.38 -12.75 -7.59
C ASP A 168 22.46 -13.72 -8.38
N ASP A 169 22.99 -14.90 -8.72
CA ASP A 169 22.25 -15.96 -9.43
C ASP A 169 21.41 -16.84 -8.49
N LEU A 170 21.41 -16.52 -7.19
CA LEU A 170 20.67 -17.19 -6.11
C LEU A 170 21.09 -18.65 -5.89
N SER A 171 22.19 -19.11 -6.49
CA SER A 171 22.68 -20.49 -6.34
C SER A 171 23.06 -20.80 -4.89
N GLY A 172 23.55 -19.80 -4.15
CA GLY A 172 23.88 -19.89 -2.73
C GLY A 172 22.68 -19.77 -1.77
N GLN A 173 21.49 -19.44 -2.26
CA GLN A 173 20.31 -19.18 -1.42
C GLN A 173 19.54 -20.47 -1.06
N PRO A 174 18.67 -20.46 -0.03
CA PRO A 174 17.76 -21.57 0.24
C PRO A 174 16.81 -21.87 -0.94
N GLN A 175 16.34 -23.11 -1.03
CA GLN A 175 15.42 -23.53 -2.10
C GLN A 175 14.14 -22.68 -2.15
N ALA A 176 13.62 -22.25 -1.00
CA ALA A 176 12.43 -21.39 -0.92
C ALA A 176 12.62 -20.06 -1.68
N VAL A 177 13.80 -19.45 -1.61
CA VAL A 177 14.13 -18.19 -2.30
C VAL A 177 14.14 -18.39 -3.82
N ARG A 178 14.74 -19.49 -4.29
CA ARG A 178 14.74 -19.85 -5.71
C ARG A 178 13.34 -20.16 -6.22
N ASN A 179 12.53 -20.88 -5.43
CA ASN A 179 11.14 -21.17 -5.77
C ASN A 179 10.33 -19.88 -5.87
N TYR A 180 10.52 -18.93 -4.94
CA TYR A 180 9.86 -17.64 -4.98
C TYR A 180 10.19 -16.87 -6.27
N LYS A 181 11.46 -16.87 -6.72
CA LYS A 181 11.83 -16.28 -8.02
C LYS A 181 11.09 -16.94 -9.19
N VAL A 182 11.09 -18.27 -9.25
CA VAL A 182 10.42 -19.02 -10.33
C VAL A 182 8.90 -18.76 -10.32
N SER A 183 8.29 -18.71 -9.14
CA SER A 183 6.88 -18.37 -8.98
C SER A 183 6.60 -16.94 -9.46
N GLY A 184 7.41 -15.96 -9.07
CA GLY A 184 7.27 -14.57 -9.52
C GLY A 184 7.38 -14.43 -11.04
N ASP A 185 8.41 -15.06 -11.65
CA ASP A 185 8.59 -15.11 -13.11
C ASP A 185 7.37 -15.72 -13.82
N GLY A 186 6.74 -16.74 -13.22
CA GLY A 186 5.54 -17.37 -13.75
C GLY A 186 4.25 -16.54 -13.56
N MET A 187 4.15 -15.79 -12.46
CA MET A 187 2.99 -14.97 -12.13
C MET A 187 2.95 -13.68 -12.96
N TYR A 188 4.08 -12.98 -13.06
CA TYR A 188 4.16 -11.62 -13.60
C TYR A 188 4.98 -11.50 -14.90
N GLY A 189 5.48 -12.63 -15.40
CA GLY A 189 6.33 -12.67 -16.58
C GLY A 189 7.81 -12.45 -16.23
N ARG A 190 8.68 -13.18 -16.92
CA ARG A 190 10.11 -13.16 -16.65
C ARG A 190 10.80 -11.99 -17.36
N ILE A 191 11.53 -11.17 -16.60
CA ILE A 191 12.48 -10.20 -17.15
C ILE A 191 13.88 -10.85 -17.25
N PRO A 192 14.48 -10.98 -18.44
CA PRO A 192 15.82 -11.54 -18.58
C PRO A 192 16.88 -10.71 -17.85
N MET A 193 17.84 -11.36 -17.18
CA MET A 193 18.87 -10.67 -16.38
C MET A 193 19.87 -9.87 -17.23
N ASP A 194 20.01 -10.21 -18.51
CA ASP A 194 20.86 -9.52 -19.48
C ASP A 194 20.19 -8.29 -20.11
N ARG A 195 18.86 -8.16 -19.98
CA ARG A 195 18.07 -7.00 -20.42
C ARG A 195 18.05 -5.88 -19.39
N ARG A 196 19.22 -5.27 -19.17
CA ARG A 196 19.38 -4.19 -18.17
C ARG A 196 18.44 -3.01 -18.41
N ASP A 197 18.17 -2.69 -19.66
CA ASP A 197 17.19 -1.69 -20.09
C ASP A 197 15.81 -1.94 -19.50
N MET A 198 15.30 -3.17 -19.56
CA MET A 198 14.00 -3.56 -18.97
C MET A 198 14.00 -3.39 -17.44
N TRP A 199 15.10 -3.75 -16.77
CA TRP A 199 15.23 -3.52 -15.33
C TRP A 199 15.29 -2.03 -14.96
N HIS A 200 15.95 -1.20 -15.78
CA HIS A 200 15.93 0.25 -15.61
C HIS A 200 14.53 0.83 -15.83
N ASN A 201 13.76 0.33 -16.81
CA ASN A 201 12.36 0.71 -17.00
C ASN A 201 11.52 0.33 -15.77
N HIS A 202 11.72 -0.87 -15.23
CA HIS A 202 11.05 -1.34 -14.03
C HIS A 202 11.32 -0.44 -12.81
N VAL A 203 12.59 -0.09 -12.55
CA VAL A 203 12.94 0.83 -11.46
C VAL A 203 12.35 2.22 -11.71
N ASN A 204 12.34 2.71 -12.94
CA ASN A 204 11.72 3.99 -13.29
C ASN A 204 10.22 4.00 -13.02
N TYR A 205 9.51 2.95 -13.42
CA TYR A 205 8.08 2.82 -13.15
C TYR A 205 7.80 2.81 -11.65
N TYR A 206 8.60 2.07 -10.87
CA TYR A 206 8.49 2.05 -9.41
C TYR A 206 8.65 3.46 -8.79
N ILE A 207 9.67 4.22 -9.24
CA ILE A 207 9.88 5.60 -8.80
C ILE A 207 8.67 6.46 -9.16
N ASN A 208 8.11 6.31 -10.36
CA ASN A 208 6.94 7.07 -10.78
C ASN A 208 5.71 6.74 -9.92
N CYS A 209 5.45 5.46 -9.60
CA CYS A 209 4.39 5.07 -8.66
C CYS A 209 4.60 5.66 -7.25
N MET A 210 5.85 5.71 -6.77
CA MET A 210 6.20 6.31 -5.48
C MET A 210 5.92 7.82 -5.47
N ILE A 211 6.27 8.54 -6.54
CA ILE A 211 5.99 9.97 -6.68
C ILE A 211 4.49 10.23 -6.83
N ASP A 212 3.75 9.31 -7.45
CA ASP A 212 2.30 9.40 -7.60
C ASP A 212 1.60 9.32 -6.24
N VAL A 213 1.92 8.29 -5.45
CA VAL A 213 1.36 8.15 -4.10
C VAL A 213 1.82 9.25 -3.14
N ASP A 214 3.05 9.76 -3.29
CA ASP A 214 3.55 10.89 -2.49
C ASP A 214 2.72 12.16 -2.71
N GLN A 215 2.28 12.44 -3.94
CA GLN A 215 1.37 13.56 -4.21
C GLN A 215 0.01 13.38 -3.52
N HIS A 216 -0.50 12.16 -3.46
CA HIS A 216 -1.74 11.83 -2.76
C HIS A 216 -1.59 11.97 -1.25
N ILE A 217 -0.51 11.48 -0.67
CA ILE A 217 -0.15 11.69 0.73
C ILE A 217 -0.07 13.19 1.03
N GLY A 218 0.62 13.96 0.18
CA GLY A 218 0.73 15.42 0.30
C GLY A 218 -0.63 16.09 0.38
N SER A 219 -1.59 15.71 -0.48
CA SER A 219 -2.94 16.29 -0.44
C SER A 219 -3.68 16.05 0.89
N VAL A 220 -3.47 14.90 1.54
CA VAL A 220 -4.07 14.59 2.85
C VAL A 220 -3.40 15.39 3.96
N LEU A 221 -2.07 15.55 3.90
CA LEU A 221 -1.32 16.35 4.87
C LEU A 221 -1.66 17.85 4.74
N ASP A 222 -1.78 18.36 3.51
CA ASP A 222 -2.19 19.73 3.24
C ASP A 222 -3.61 19.98 3.82
N ALA A 223 -4.55 19.05 3.60
CA ALA A 223 -5.89 19.16 4.19
C ALA A 223 -5.88 19.12 5.73
N LEU A 224 -4.99 18.35 6.34
CA LEU A 224 -4.80 18.34 7.80
C LEU A 224 -4.27 19.69 8.31
N GLU A 225 -3.28 20.28 7.64
CA GLU A 225 -2.75 21.60 7.96
C GLU A 225 -3.83 22.68 7.80
N GLU A 226 -4.55 22.67 6.68
CA GLU A 226 -5.65 23.60 6.40
C GLU A 226 -6.79 23.49 7.42
N SER A 227 -7.01 22.30 7.99
CA SER A 227 -8.00 22.09 9.06
C SER A 227 -7.61 22.72 10.41
N GLY A 228 -6.35 23.16 10.57
CA GLY A 228 -5.78 23.74 11.79
C GLY A 228 -5.57 22.73 12.94
N ARG A 229 -5.58 21.43 12.64
CA ARG A 229 -5.47 20.34 13.63
C ARG A 229 -4.11 19.64 13.62
N ASP A 230 -3.23 19.98 12.69
CA ASP A 230 -1.89 19.43 12.53
C ASP A 230 -1.05 19.49 13.82
N ALA A 231 -1.10 20.61 14.54
CA ALA A 231 -0.34 20.81 15.78
C ALA A 231 -0.74 19.85 16.93
N ASN A 232 -1.92 19.23 16.85
CA ASN A 232 -2.43 18.28 17.83
C ASN A 232 -2.72 16.89 17.21
N THR A 233 -2.05 16.57 16.10
CA THR A 233 -2.21 15.28 15.41
C THR A 233 -0.88 14.55 15.36
N ILE A 234 -0.87 13.28 15.78
CA ILE A 234 0.29 12.39 15.60
C ILE A 234 0.16 11.72 14.24
N ILE A 235 1.19 11.83 13.41
CA ILE A 235 1.24 11.21 12.08
C ILE A 235 2.18 10.01 12.11
N ILE A 236 1.71 8.86 11.65
CA ILE A 236 2.48 7.62 11.56
C ILE A 236 2.55 7.22 10.09
N PHE A 237 3.77 7.18 9.54
CA PHE A 237 4.03 6.63 8.20
C PHE A 237 4.65 5.25 8.31
N THR A 238 4.08 4.29 7.59
CA THR A 238 4.57 2.91 7.53
C THR A 238 4.17 2.27 6.20
N SER A 239 4.68 1.07 5.95
CA SER A 239 4.26 0.17 4.88
C SER A 239 4.03 -1.22 5.46
N ASP A 240 3.16 -2.00 4.82
CA ASP A 240 2.90 -3.41 5.12
C ASP A 240 4.12 -4.29 4.80
N HIS A 241 4.75 -4.06 3.64
CA HIS A 241 6.02 -4.64 3.22
C HIS A 241 6.65 -3.86 2.06
N CYS A 242 7.95 -4.04 1.84
CA CYS A 242 8.60 -3.51 0.63
C CYS A 242 8.28 -4.36 -0.61
N ILE A 243 8.48 -3.80 -1.80
CA ILE A 243 8.42 -4.58 -3.03
C ILE A 243 9.71 -5.36 -3.23
N CYS A 244 9.58 -6.60 -3.70
CA CYS A 244 10.70 -7.45 -4.09
C CYS A 244 10.49 -7.92 -5.53
N SER A 245 10.96 -7.12 -6.49
CA SER A 245 10.86 -7.43 -7.93
C SER A 245 11.79 -8.56 -8.37
N ASN A 246 12.78 -8.90 -7.52
CA ASN A 246 13.59 -10.12 -7.60
C ASN A 246 14.13 -10.40 -6.17
N PRO A 247 14.07 -11.62 -5.63
CA PRO A 247 14.46 -11.97 -4.24
C PRO A 247 15.83 -11.47 -3.76
N SER A 248 16.74 -11.05 -4.66
CA SER A 248 17.98 -10.35 -4.31
C SER A 248 17.84 -8.82 -4.13
N TRP A 249 16.63 -8.26 -4.20
CA TRP A 249 16.35 -6.83 -4.29
C TRP A 249 15.32 -6.39 -3.29
N PHE A 250 15.69 -5.39 -2.51
CA PHE A 250 14.75 -4.53 -1.80
C PHE A 250 14.91 -3.15 -2.39
N ILE A 251 13.86 -2.63 -3.01
CA ILE A 251 13.85 -1.22 -3.43
C ILE A 251 13.21 -0.44 -2.29
N TRP A 252 14.05 0.29 -1.54
CA TRP A 252 13.60 1.29 -0.58
C TRP A 252 14.00 2.66 -1.11
N VAL A 253 13.01 3.43 -1.56
CA VAL A 253 13.21 4.85 -1.89
C VAL A 253 12.68 5.64 -0.71
N ASN A 254 13.59 6.22 0.06
CA ASN A 254 13.24 7.25 1.02
C ASN A 254 13.61 8.58 0.42
N ASP A 255 12.61 9.31 -0.06
CA ASP A 255 12.75 10.74 -0.24
C ASP A 255 11.54 11.43 0.38
N ASN A 256 11.55 11.53 1.72
CA ASN A 256 10.57 12.32 2.45
C ASN A 256 11.24 13.51 3.18
N GLN A 257 12.13 14.20 2.46
CA GLN A 257 12.92 15.32 2.97
C GLN A 257 12.12 16.60 3.29
N ARG A 258 10.80 16.65 3.06
CA ARG A 258 10.01 17.87 3.34
C ARG A 258 9.22 17.90 4.65
N HIS A 259 8.74 16.77 5.17
CA HIS A 259 7.74 16.82 6.27
C HIS A 259 8.09 16.06 7.56
N ILE A 260 9.22 15.33 7.63
CA ILE A 260 9.59 14.55 8.83
C ILE A 260 10.38 15.36 9.89
N TYR A 261 10.85 16.57 9.60
CA TYR A 261 11.85 17.25 10.46
C TYR A 261 11.34 18.23 11.54
N ARG A 262 10.03 18.41 11.77
CA ARG A 262 9.55 19.45 12.73
C ARG A 262 9.09 19.02 14.12
N PHE A 263 8.99 17.72 14.43
CA PHE A 263 8.31 17.29 15.66
C PHE A 263 9.20 16.72 16.78
N LEU A 264 10.53 16.69 16.64
CA LEU A 264 11.43 16.12 17.66
C LEU A 264 12.40 17.10 18.33
N GLU A 265 12.31 18.42 18.08
CA GLU A 265 13.05 19.42 18.88
C GLU A 265 12.10 20.19 19.79
N GLY A 266 11.97 19.68 21.02
CA GLY A 266 11.15 20.28 22.06
C GLY A 266 11.58 19.83 23.46
N HIS A 267 12.82 20.16 23.84
CA HIS A 267 13.25 20.41 25.23
C HIS A 267 14.41 21.40 25.25
#